data_AF-A0AAD0FXD7-F1
#
_entry.id   AF-A0AAD0FXD7-F1
#
_cell.length_a   1.000
_cell.length_b   1.000
_cell.length_c   1.000
_cell.angle_alpha   90.00
_cell.angle_beta   90.00
_cell.angle_gamma   90.00
#
_symmetry.space_group_name_H-M   'P 1'
#
loop_
_entity.id
_entity.type
_entity.pdbx_description
1 polymer ?
#
loop_
_entity_poly.entity_id
_entity_poly.type
_entity_poly.pdbx_seq_one_letter_code
_entity_poly.pdbx_strand_id
1 'polypeptide(L)'
;MSKVSFMPTPFDGEHFAGVVSRKATLLVSSNPKLVFERMLSEDGSLSNQRIYHPLIDIAANAYEGSISREYLLRKHSLFPYYSPSMHFRDVDKIINKRIRKGGLWKRCEFIEQVPSLSAPLCRTLSFSLAWRWCPLCAIEDEKRVGTSYWHVEHQLPSMITCSKHACELLESCNTCGFSSIDIRVMATPPTTNKCTKCGAIHRASYVDLNGHITWVQQASMDLLNSPGMLSKPYFEHVMKRGIQSGFSNLNGGRIREQVFVAARLQQDFVAWFFEHGFERFFHEPEVVINYKTLSLEKALRNVNGWHPLFVLMWLRFLAVEWPSLEIAA
;
A
#
# COMPACT_ATOMS: atom_id res chain seq x y z
N MET A 1 -14.45 30.82 -4.78
CA MET A 1 -13.68 29.56 -4.82
C MET A 1 -12.21 29.92 -4.91
N SER A 2 -11.44 29.81 -3.83
CA SER A 2 -10.00 30.08 -3.89
C SER A 2 -9.35 29.05 -4.80
N LYS A 3 -8.79 29.49 -5.94
CA LYS A 3 -7.83 28.70 -6.70
C LYS A 3 -6.82 28.13 -5.71
N VAL A 4 -6.62 26.82 -5.73
CA VAL A 4 -5.48 26.20 -5.06
C VAL A 4 -4.22 26.80 -5.68
N SER A 5 -3.65 27.86 -5.10
CA SER A 5 -2.55 28.60 -5.75
C SER A 5 -1.21 27.86 -5.66
N PHE A 6 -1.11 26.82 -4.82
CA PHE A 6 0.13 26.12 -4.56
C PHE A 6 -0.11 24.62 -4.28
N MET A 7 0.70 23.77 -4.91
CA MET A 7 0.84 22.34 -4.61
C MET A 7 2.34 21.99 -4.58
N PRO A 8 2.89 21.46 -3.46
CA PRO A 8 4.30 21.11 -3.39
C PRO A 8 4.65 19.99 -4.35
N THR A 9 5.82 20.08 -4.99
CA THR A 9 6.38 18.95 -5.74
C THR A 9 6.55 17.75 -4.80
N PRO A 10 6.05 16.55 -5.17
CA PRO A 10 6.26 15.34 -4.40
C PRO A 10 7.75 14.95 -4.39
N PHE A 11 8.28 14.54 -3.25
CA PHE A 11 9.61 13.94 -3.17
C PHE A 11 9.59 12.48 -3.64
N ASP A 12 10.73 11.95 -4.05
CA ASP A 12 10.82 10.57 -4.53
C ASP A 12 10.30 9.57 -3.49
N GLY A 13 9.36 8.71 -3.90
CA GLY A 13 8.68 7.77 -3.01
C GLY A 13 7.78 8.38 -1.93
N GLU A 14 7.51 9.69 -1.95
CA GLU A 14 6.60 10.33 -0.97
C GLU A 14 5.15 9.88 -1.19
N HIS A 15 4.49 9.42 -0.13
CA HIS A 15 3.08 9.08 -0.16
C HIS A 15 2.26 10.34 -0.41
N PHE A 16 1.26 10.27 -1.28
CA PHE A 16 0.51 11.45 -1.73
C PHE A 16 -0.17 12.21 -0.58
N ALA A 17 -0.68 11.50 0.44
CA ALA A 17 -1.19 12.17 1.65
C ALA A 17 -0.11 12.96 2.41
N GLY A 18 1.15 12.54 2.36
CA GLY A 18 2.32 13.30 2.84
C GLY A 18 2.52 14.60 2.07
N VAL A 19 2.38 14.59 0.74
CA VAL A 19 2.42 15.81 -0.09
C VAL A 19 1.35 16.81 0.36
N VAL A 20 0.12 16.33 0.57
CA VAL A 20 -1.01 17.15 1.05
C VAL A 20 -0.73 17.68 2.46
N SER A 21 -0.13 16.87 3.31
CA SER A 21 0.24 17.24 4.67
C SER A 21 1.33 18.31 4.73
N ARG A 22 2.34 18.17 3.88
CA ARG A 22 3.44 19.12 3.75
C ARG A 22 2.95 20.46 3.20
N LYS A 23 2.00 20.43 2.26
CA LYS A 23 1.28 21.63 1.84
C LYS A 23 0.58 22.34 3.00
N ALA A 24 -0.12 21.59 3.87
CA ALA A 24 -0.77 22.18 5.03
C ALA A 24 0.23 22.88 5.96
N THR A 25 1.39 22.26 6.19
CA THR A 25 2.49 22.81 6.99
C THR A 25 3.10 24.08 6.36
N LEU A 26 3.22 24.12 5.04
CA LEU A 26 3.76 25.29 4.32
C LEU A 26 2.78 26.48 4.27
N LEU A 27 1.47 26.22 4.29
CA LEU A 27 0.45 27.26 4.22
C LEU A 27 0.09 27.87 5.58
N VAL A 28 0.30 27.15 6.69
CA VAL A 28 0.01 27.63 8.04
C VAL A 28 1.10 27.17 9.00
N SER A 29 1.82 28.13 9.60
CA SER A 29 2.97 27.88 10.48
C SER A 29 2.62 27.28 11.85
N SER A 30 1.34 27.27 12.26
CA SER A 30 0.96 26.93 13.65
C SER A 30 -0.12 25.86 13.82
N ASN A 31 -0.99 25.58 12.82
CA ASN A 31 -2.01 24.52 12.93
C ASN A 31 -2.42 23.90 11.57
N PRO A 32 -1.80 22.77 11.19
CA PRO A 32 -2.13 22.05 9.95
C PRO A 32 -3.60 21.62 9.83
N LYS A 33 -4.28 21.32 10.96
CA LYS A 33 -5.66 20.78 10.98
C LYS A 33 -6.65 21.70 10.25
N LEU A 34 -6.55 23.01 10.47
CA LEU A 34 -7.42 24.02 9.84
C LEU A 34 -7.22 24.12 8.32
N VAL A 35 -6.05 23.74 7.80
CA VAL A 35 -5.81 23.69 6.35
C VAL A 35 -6.44 22.44 5.76
N PHE A 36 -6.32 21.30 6.46
CA PHE A 36 -6.98 20.06 6.02
C PHE A 36 -8.50 20.20 5.96
N GLU A 37 -9.12 20.83 6.94
CA GLU A 37 -10.58 21.10 6.96
C GLU A 37 -11.03 22.01 5.79
N ARG A 38 -10.15 22.92 5.33
CA ARG A 38 -10.43 23.78 4.16
C ARG A 38 -10.12 23.12 2.83
N MET A 39 -9.15 22.21 2.79
CA MET A 39 -8.73 21.51 1.58
C MET A 39 -9.56 20.27 1.26
N LEU A 40 -10.09 19.61 2.29
CA LEU A 40 -10.93 18.42 2.19
C LEU A 40 -12.39 18.89 2.31
N SER A 41 -13.06 19.12 1.18
CA SER A 41 -14.50 19.33 1.14
C SER A 41 -15.20 17.99 1.46
N GLU A 42 -15.43 17.76 2.75
CA GLU A 42 -16.13 16.61 3.37
C GLU A 42 -15.42 15.23 3.27
N ASP A 43 -15.23 14.63 4.46
CA ASP A 43 -15.01 13.21 4.79
C ASP A 43 -13.91 12.36 4.10
N GLY A 44 -13.02 12.97 3.34
CA GLY A 44 -11.84 12.29 2.80
C GLY A 44 -10.76 12.00 3.86
N SER A 45 -10.91 10.96 4.68
CA SER A 45 -9.84 10.50 5.58
C SER A 45 -8.53 10.27 4.80
N LEU A 46 -7.48 11.02 5.15
CA LEU A 46 -6.10 10.86 4.67
C LEU A 46 -5.44 9.64 5.34
N SER A 47 -5.99 8.47 5.05
CA SER A 47 -5.47 7.19 5.55
C SER A 47 -4.32 6.70 4.67
N ASN A 48 -3.34 6.08 5.30
CA ASN A 48 -2.27 5.32 4.65
C ASN A 48 -2.76 4.05 3.93
N GLN A 49 -4.05 3.69 4.04
CA GLN A 49 -4.64 2.52 3.38
C GLN A 49 -5.43 2.86 2.12
N ARG A 50 -5.38 4.11 1.65
CA ARG A 50 -6.06 4.51 0.41
C ARG A 50 -5.23 4.03 -0.79
N ILE A 51 -5.82 3.14 -1.58
CA ILE A 51 -5.28 2.74 -2.88
C ILE A 51 -5.30 3.95 -3.83
N TYR A 52 -6.39 4.71 -3.78
CA TYR A 52 -6.58 5.92 -4.57
C TYR A 52 -7.37 6.98 -3.77
N HIS A 53 -6.99 8.25 -3.97
CA HIS A 53 -7.68 9.41 -3.40
C HIS A 53 -7.96 10.46 -4.49
N PRO A 54 -9.16 11.05 -4.56
CA PRO A 54 -9.51 12.07 -5.58
C PRO A 54 -8.59 13.30 -5.60
N LEU A 55 -7.95 13.62 -4.48
CA LEU A 55 -6.96 14.69 -4.41
C LEU A 55 -5.77 14.48 -5.37
N ILE A 56 -5.45 13.24 -5.77
CA ILE A 56 -4.44 12.97 -6.79
C ILE A 56 -4.78 13.70 -8.10
N ASP A 57 -6.06 13.71 -8.48
CA ASP A 57 -6.50 14.38 -9.71
C ASP A 57 -6.49 15.90 -9.57
N ILE A 58 -6.84 16.40 -8.37
CA ILE A 58 -6.76 17.83 -8.06
C ILE A 58 -5.30 18.29 -8.14
N ALA A 59 -4.36 17.52 -7.60
CA ALA A 59 -2.94 17.81 -7.71
C ALA A 59 -2.43 17.72 -9.14
N ALA A 60 -2.80 16.68 -9.90
CA ALA A 60 -2.43 16.55 -11.31
C ALA A 60 -2.85 17.79 -12.14
N ASN A 61 -4.05 18.31 -11.89
CA ASN A 61 -4.52 19.54 -12.53
C ASN A 61 -3.72 20.78 -12.07
N ALA A 62 -3.40 20.87 -10.77
CA ALA A 62 -2.64 21.98 -10.21
C ALA A 62 -1.18 22.03 -10.70
N TYR A 63 -0.61 20.90 -11.13
CA TYR A 63 0.72 20.86 -11.73
C TYR A 63 0.76 21.31 -13.20
N GLU A 64 -0.39 21.59 -13.83
CA GLU A 64 -0.50 22.11 -15.20
C GLU A 64 0.34 21.32 -16.24
N GLY A 65 0.45 20.00 -16.04
CA GLY A 65 1.18 19.09 -16.92
C GLY A 65 2.66 18.86 -16.59
N SER A 66 3.25 19.60 -15.66
CA SER A 66 4.64 19.37 -15.20
C SER A 66 4.82 18.03 -14.48
N ILE A 67 3.76 17.54 -13.82
CA ILE A 67 3.71 16.23 -13.20
C ILE A 67 2.44 15.52 -13.68
N SER A 68 2.60 14.37 -14.33
CA SER A 68 1.47 13.62 -14.87
C SER A 68 0.70 12.88 -13.78
N ARG A 69 -0.60 12.68 -14.00
CA ARG A 69 -1.43 11.84 -13.12
C ARG A 69 -0.90 10.41 -13.01
N GLU A 70 -0.45 9.86 -14.13
CA GLU A 70 0.12 8.52 -14.18
C GLU A 70 1.34 8.41 -13.27
N TYR A 71 2.21 9.42 -13.29
CA TYR A 71 3.36 9.50 -12.41
C TYR A 71 2.95 9.54 -10.93
N LEU A 72 1.93 10.33 -10.58
CA LEU A 72 1.39 10.37 -9.21
C LEU A 72 0.85 9.03 -8.74
N LEU A 73 0.06 8.33 -9.57
CA LEU A 73 -0.45 7.01 -9.26
C LEU A 73 0.70 5.99 -9.09
N ARG A 74 1.69 6.04 -9.96
CA ARG A 74 2.79 5.07 -9.96
C ARG A 74 3.78 5.26 -8.80
N LYS A 75 4.11 6.51 -8.47
CA LYS A 75 5.21 6.82 -7.53
C LYS A 75 4.76 7.31 -6.16
N HIS A 76 3.52 7.79 -6.05
CA HIS A 76 3.03 8.45 -4.84
C HIS A 76 1.75 7.82 -4.28
N SER A 77 1.36 6.63 -4.74
CA SER A 77 0.17 5.92 -4.23
C SER A 77 0.44 4.43 -4.07
N LEU A 78 -0.44 3.75 -3.33
CA LEU A 78 -0.39 2.29 -3.19
C LEU A 78 -0.98 1.55 -4.39
N PHE A 79 -1.50 2.26 -5.40
CA PHE A 79 -2.15 1.66 -6.56
C PHE A 79 -1.33 0.55 -7.24
N PRO A 80 -0.01 0.69 -7.49
CA PRO A 80 0.77 -0.35 -8.16
C PRO A 80 0.85 -1.66 -7.37
N TYR A 81 0.82 -1.60 -6.03
CA TYR A 81 0.82 -2.77 -5.17
C TYR A 81 -0.51 -3.52 -5.22
N TYR A 82 -1.64 -2.79 -5.25
CA TYR A 82 -2.97 -3.39 -5.21
C TYR A 82 -3.54 -3.77 -6.59
N SER A 83 -3.22 -3.02 -7.64
CA SER A 83 -3.85 -3.18 -8.96
C SER A 83 -3.78 -4.61 -9.53
N PRO A 84 -2.72 -5.41 -9.31
CA PRO A 84 -2.62 -6.76 -9.90
C PRO A 84 -3.63 -7.77 -9.34
N SER A 85 -4.14 -7.57 -8.12
CA SER A 85 -5.19 -8.44 -7.54
C SER A 85 -6.57 -7.79 -7.54
N MET A 86 -6.71 -6.52 -7.92
CA MET A 86 -7.99 -5.81 -7.97
C MET A 86 -8.93 -6.30 -9.08
N HIS A 87 -10.23 -6.03 -8.92
CA HIS A 87 -11.20 -6.23 -9.99
C HIS A 87 -10.90 -5.30 -11.17
N PHE A 88 -10.97 -5.83 -12.39
CA PHE A 88 -10.72 -5.07 -13.62
C PHE A 88 -11.53 -3.78 -13.69
N ARG A 89 -12.81 -3.81 -13.30
CA ARG A 89 -13.68 -2.62 -13.26
C ARG A 89 -13.10 -1.49 -12.40
N ASP A 90 -12.50 -1.80 -11.26
CA ASP A 90 -11.98 -0.78 -10.34
C ASP A 90 -10.63 -0.24 -10.83
N VAL A 91 -9.80 -1.11 -11.41
CA VAL A 91 -8.55 -0.74 -12.11
C VAL A 91 -8.85 0.18 -13.29
N ASP A 92 -9.82 -0.20 -14.14
CA ASP A 92 -10.24 0.56 -15.33
C ASP A 92 -10.78 1.94 -14.94
N LYS A 93 -11.64 2.02 -13.91
CA LYS A 93 -12.12 3.30 -13.38
C LYS A 93 -10.99 4.23 -12.92
N ILE A 94 -9.94 3.69 -12.32
CA ILE A 94 -8.79 4.47 -11.87
C ILE A 94 -7.90 4.86 -13.05
N ILE A 95 -7.51 3.92 -13.92
CA ILE A 95 -6.57 4.19 -15.02
C ILE A 95 -7.22 5.08 -16.08
N ASN A 96 -8.38 4.65 -16.60
CA ASN A 96 -9.05 5.25 -17.75
C ASN A 96 -10.03 6.36 -17.38
N LYS A 97 -9.87 6.96 -16.19
CA LYS A 97 -10.65 8.14 -15.80
C LYS A 97 -10.52 9.21 -16.89
N ARG A 98 -11.64 9.52 -17.56
CA ARG A 98 -11.71 10.50 -18.64
C ARG A 98 -11.49 11.91 -18.08
N ILE A 99 -10.23 12.33 -17.97
CA ILE A 99 -9.88 13.70 -17.60
C ILE A 99 -10.05 14.58 -18.83
N ARG A 100 -10.88 15.61 -18.70
CA ARG A 100 -11.20 16.55 -19.78
C ARG A 100 -9.95 17.30 -20.23
N LYS A 101 -9.57 17.19 -21.50
CA LYS A 101 -8.89 18.29 -22.23
C LYS A 101 -9.98 19.05 -22.98
N GLY A 102 -10.28 20.27 -22.55
CA GLY A 102 -11.27 21.11 -23.20
C GLY A 102 -10.85 21.52 -24.61
N GLY A 103 -11.78 21.38 -25.56
CA GLY A 103 -11.76 21.99 -26.88
C GLY A 103 -13.21 22.22 -27.32
N LEU A 104 -13.47 23.28 -28.10
CA LEU A 104 -14.78 23.89 -28.36
C LEU A 104 -15.89 22.98 -28.94
N TRP A 105 -15.59 21.75 -29.36
CA TRP A 105 -16.50 20.98 -30.24
C TRP A 105 -16.74 19.50 -29.87
N LYS A 106 -16.45 19.03 -28.66
CA LYS A 106 -16.78 17.65 -28.26
C LYS A 106 -17.78 17.59 -27.09
N ARG A 107 -18.89 16.88 -27.32
CA ARG A 107 -19.95 16.53 -26.36
C ARG A 107 -19.36 16.22 -24.99
N CYS A 108 -19.87 16.92 -23.98
CA CYS A 108 -19.54 16.73 -22.57
C CYS A 108 -20.04 15.35 -22.13
N GLU A 109 -19.16 14.37 -21.98
CA GLU A 109 -19.48 13.19 -21.20
C GLU A 109 -19.18 13.49 -19.72
N PHE A 110 -20.13 13.17 -18.86
CA PHE A 110 -20.02 13.36 -17.42
C PHE A 110 -18.77 12.64 -16.89
N ILE A 111 -17.95 13.34 -16.10
CA ILE A 111 -16.84 12.73 -15.37
C ILE A 111 -17.46 11.94 -14.21
N GLU A 112 -17.46 10.61 -14.28
CA GLU A 112 -17.76 9.79 -13.11
C GLU A 112 -16.67 10.10 -12.05
N GLN A 113 -17.07 10.70 -10.93
CA GLN A 113 -16.15 10.87 -9.82
C GLN A 113 -15.79 9.48 -9.29
N VAL A 114 -14.52 9.12 -9.38
CA VAL A 114 -14.00 7.90 -8.74
C VAL A 114 -13.94 8.19 -7.24
N PRO A 115 -14.71 7.49 -6.39
CA PRO A 115 -14.63 7.68 -4.95
C PRO A 115 -13.27 7.24 -4.42
N SER A 116 -12.91 7.68 -3.22
CA SER A 116 -11.70 7.15 -2.57
C SER A 116 -11.85 5.66 -2.32
N LEU A 117 -10.84 4.88 -2.73
CA LEU A 117 -10.83 3.43 -2.60
C LEU A 117 -9.87 3.02 -1.48
N SER A 118 -10.41 2.35 -0.46
CA SER A 118 -9.62 1.78 0.64
C SER A 118 -9.16 0.37 0.31
N ALA A 119 -8.02 -0.01 0.88
CA ALA A 119 -7.56 -1.39 0.88
C ALA A 119 -8.60 -2.33 1.52
N PRO A 120 -8.86 -3.50 0.92
CA PRO A 120 -9.76 -4.49 1.50
C PRO A 120 -9.20 -5.01 2.81
N LEU A 121 -10.07 -5.29 3.79
CA LEU A 121 -9.71 -5.94 5.07
C LEU A 121 -8.60 -5.21 5.86
N CYS A 122 -8.44 -3.89 5.68
CA CYS A 122 -7.41 -3.13 6.39
C CYS A 122 -7.49 -3.33 7.92
N ARG A 123 -8.69 -3.33 8.51
CA ARG A 123 -8.87 -3.51 9.97
C ARG A 123 -8.33 -4.83 10.53
N THR A 124 -8.09 -5.81 9.67
CA THR A 124 -7.56 -7.12 10.06
C THR A 124 -6.03 -7.14 10.10
N LEU A 125 -5.38 -6.18 9.45
CA LEU A 125 -3.93 -6.10 9.29
C LEU A 125 -3.31 -5.23 10.39
N SER A 126 -2.30 -5.77 11.09
CA SER A 126 -1.62 -5.11 12.23
C SER A 126 -1.07 -3.74 11.88
N PHE A 127 -0.46 -3.62 10.70
CA PHE A 127 0.33 -2.45 10.33
C PHE A 127 -0.41 -1.49 9.39
N SER A 128 -1.74 -1.47 9.47
CA SER A 128 -2.58 -0.74 8.53
C SER A 128 -3.20 0.53 9.11
N LEU A 129 -3.31 0.63 10.43
CA LEU A 129 -4.07 1.70 11.08
C LEU A 129 -3.22 2.94 11.39
N ALA A 130 -1.91 2.78 11.49
CA ALA A 130 -0.98 3.86 11.82
C ALA A 130 0.02 4.10 10.68
N TRP A 131 0.41 5.36 10.52
CA TRP A 131 1.47 5.80 9.63
C TRP A 131 2.82 5.30 10.13
N ARG A 132 3.57 4.69 9.23
CA ARG A 132 4.84 4.03 9.52
C ARG A 132 6.02 4.77 8.96
N TRP A 133 7.12 4.80 9.70
CA TRP A 133 8.36 5.41 9.24
C TRP A 133 9.61 4.69 9.71
N CYS A 134 10.67 4.83 8.94
CA CYS A 134 12.02 4.50 9.35
C CYS A 134 12.65 5.73 10.04
N PRO A 135 13.20 5.61 11.27
CA PRO A 135 13.86 6.72 11.95
C PRO A 135 15.11 7.22 11.19
N LEU A 136 15.77 6.33 10.43
CA LEU A 136 16.94 6.68 9.64
C LEU A 136 16.55 7.43 8.35
N CYS A 137 15.51 6.99 7.64
CA CYS A 137 14.97 7.75 6.49
C CYS A 137 14.56 9.17 6.90
N ALA A 138 13.88 9.33 8.03
CA ALA A 138 13.44 10.65 8.48
C ALA A 138 14.61 11.64 8.66
N ILE A 139 15.72 11.18 9.26
CA ILE A 139 16.94 11.98 9.43
C ILE A 139 17.62 12.29 8.09
N GLU A 140 17.69 11.30 7.20
CA GLU A 140 18.30 11.48 5.88
C GLU A 140 17.50 12.43 4.99
N ASP A 141 16.18 12.34 5.02
CA ASP A 141 15.28 13.22 4.28
C ASP A 141 15.40 14.67 4.75
N GLU A 142 15.43 14.90 6.07
CA GLU A 142 15.65 16.24 6.62
C GLU A 142 16.98 16.82 6.17
N LYS A 143 18.06 16.03 6.18
CA LYS A 143 19.38 16.46 5.70
C LYS A 143 19.42 16.74 4.20
N ARG A 144 18.70 15.94 3.40
CA ARG A 144 18.76 15.98 1.93
C ARG A 144 17.86 17.03 1.31
N VAL A 145 16.61 17.13 1.78
CA VAL A 145 15.56 17.98 1.19
C VAL A 145 14.95 18.97 2.18
N GLY A 146 15.47 19.04 3.41
CA GLY A 146 15.06 20.01 4.43
C GLY A 146 13.85 19.60 5.26
N THR A 147 13.24 18.44 5.00
CA THR A 147 12.14 17.90 5.79
C THR A 147 11.97 16.40 5.59
N SER A 148 11.53 15.69 6.62
CA SER A 148 11.14 14.29 6.53
C SER A 148 9.78 14.14 5.82
N TYR A 149 9.54 12.97 5.22
CA TYR A 149 8.25 12.70 4.57
C TYR A 149 7.83 11.24 4.71
N TRP A 150 6.53 10.98 4.59
CA TRP A 150 5.97 9.64 4.66
C TRP A 150 6.25 8.90 3.36
N HIS A 151 7.01 7.82 3.40
CA HIS A 151 7.33 7.00 2.22
C HIS A 151 6.19 6.03 1.89
N VAL A 152 5.91 5.83 0.60
CA VAL A 152 4.90 4.87 0.11
C VAL A 152 5.26 3.45 0.52
N GLU A 153 6.52 3.05 0.38
CA GLU A 153 6.99 1.70 0.73
C GLU A 153 6.75 1.36 2.20
N HIS A 154 6.93 2.33 3.10
CA HIS A 154 6.68 2.14 4.53
C HIS A 154 5.18 1.93 4.83
N GLN A 155 4.27 2.25 3.91
CA GLN A 155 2.83 2.04 4.10
C GLN A 155 2.32 0.72 3.53
N LEU A 156 3.17 -0.06 2.85
CA LEU A 156 2.80 -1.39 2.38
C LEU A 156 2.55 -2.33 3.57
N PRO A 157 1.41 -3.00 3.67
CA PRO A 157 1.03 -3.81 4.84
C PRO A 157 1.96 -5.02 5.09
N SER A 158 2.72 -5.43 4.07
CA SER A 158 3.75 -6.48 4.15
C SER A 158 5.09 -5.98 4.67
N MET A 159 5.36 -4.67 4.59
CA MET A 159 6.66 -4.10 4.95
C MET A 159 6.71 -3.86 6.44
N ILE A 160 7.48 -4.65 7.20
CA ILE A 160 7.74 -4.45 8.62
C ILE A 160 9.13 -3.87 8.88
N THR A 161 10.01 -3.98 7.87
CA THR A 161 11.35 -3.38 7.89
C THR A 161 11.52 -2.41 6.73
N CYS A 162 12.33 -1.37 6.92
CA CYS A 162 12.73 -0.47 5.85
C CYS A 162 13.58 -1.22 4.80
N SER A 163 13.23 -1.09 3.53
CA SER A 163 13.98 -1.71 2.42
C SER A 163 15.41 -1.19 2.32
N LYS A 164 15.61 0.08 2.68
CA LYS A 164 16.90 0.78 2.62
C LYS A 164 17.79 0.52 3.83
N HIS A 165 17.22 0.54 5.04
CA HIS A 165 18.00 0.51 6.29
C HIS A 165 17.88 -0.80 7.07
N ALA A 166 17.02 -1.72 6.65
CA ALA A 166 16.75 -3.02 7.30
C ALA A 166 16.29 -2.95 8.77
N CYS A 167 16.01 -1.75 9.30
CA CYS A 167 15.45 -1.59 10.63
C CYS A 167 13.93 -1.72 10.60
N GLU A 168 13.32 -2.05 11.73
CA GLU A 168 11.87 -2.08 11.89
C GLU A 168 11.26 -0.70 11.64
N LEU A 169 10.07 -0.70 11.03
CA LEU A 169 9.26 0.49 10.85
C LEU A 169 8.53 0.80 12.16
N LEU A 170 8.60 2.06 12.57
CA LEU A 170 7.92 2.56 13.76
C LEU A 170 6.51 3.03 13.38
N GLU A 171 5.53 2.72 14.22
CA GLU A 171 4.15 3.21 14.08
C GLU A 171 3.58 3.76 15.40
N SER A 172 4.16 3.32 16.51
CA SER A 172 3.74 3.65 17.86
C SER A 172 4.91 3.80 18.81
N CYS A 173 4.63 4.34 20.00
CA CYS A 173 5.61 4.46 21.07
C CYS A 173 5.58 3.26 22.01
N ASN A 174 6.70 2.53 22.07
CA ASN A 174 6.89 1.39 22.98
C ASN A 174 6.75 1.76 24.46
N THR A 175 6.88 3.05 24.83
CA THR A 175 6.76 3.52 26.22
C THR A 175 5.34 3.92 26.61
N CYS A 176 4.62 4.64 25.74
CA CYS A 176 3.31 5.21 26.09
C CYS A 176 2.15 4.82 25.16
N GLY A 177 2.40 3.95 24.18
CA GLY A 177 1.41 3.46 23.21
C GLY A 177 0.89 4.51 22.24
N PHE A 178 1.50 5.70 22.17
CA PHE A 178 1.07 6.73 21.23
C PHE A 178 1.35 6.30 19.78
N SER A 179 0.32 6.27 18.93
CA SER A 179 0.41 5.88 17.51
C SER A 179 0.05 7.03 16.58
N SER A 180 0.77 7.11 15.45
CA SER A 180 0.52 8.12 14.41
C SER A 180 -0.63 7.71 13.50
N ILE A 181 -1.86 7.80 13.97
CA ILE A 181 -3.05 7.36 13.19
C ILE A 181 -3.53 8.47 12.24
N ASP A 182 -3.44 9.72 12.67
CA ASP A 182 -3.91 10.88 11.93
C ASP A 182 -2.74 11.73 11.45
N ILE A 183 -2.47 11.70 10.14
CA ILE A 183 -1.42 12.50 9.49
C ILE A 183 -1.65 14.01 9.69
N ARG A 184 -2.85 14.45 10.06
CA ARG A 184 -3.13 15.86 10.37
C ARG A 184 -2.56 16.29 11.72
N VAL A 185 -2.30 15.34 12.61
CA VAL A 185 -1.68 15.56 13.93
C VAL A 185 -0.16 15.45 13.82
N MET A 186 0.35 14.49 13.05
CA MET A 186 1.76 14.31 12.76
C MET A 186 2.03 14.48 11.27
N ALA A 187 2.22 15.74 10.86
CA ALA A 187 2.29 16.11 9.45
C ALA A 187 3.45 15.44 8.71
N THR A 188 4.59 15.28 9.38
CA THR A 188 5.79 14.63 8.88
C THR A 188 6.35 13.66 9.93
N PRO A 189 7.12 12.63 9.53
CA PRO A 189 7.78 11.74 10.48
C PRO A 189 8.73 12.50 11.44
N PRO A 190 8.81 12.14 12.72
CA PRO A 190 9.70 12.79 13.66
C PRO A 190 11.17 12.48 13.33
N THR A 191 12.00 13.52 13.28
CA THR A 191 13.44 13.41 12.95
C THR A 191 14.35 13.32 14.18
N THR A 192 13.86 13.78 15.33
CA THR A 192 14.56 13.70 16.61
C THR A 192 14.49 12.32 17.26
N ASN A 193 13.76 11.39 16.65
CA ASN A 193 13.40 10.09 17.20
C ASN A 193 12.75 10.16 18.59
N LYS A 194 12.16 11.30 18.98
CA LYS A 194 11.44 11.42 20.25
C LYS A 194 9.95 11.26 20.02
N CYS A 195 9.30 10.51 20.91
CA CYS A 195 7.85 10.45 20.97
C CYS A 195 7.29 11.86 21.24
N THR A 196 6.38 12.33 20.39
CA THR A 196 5.76 13.65 20.53
C THR A 196 4.90 13.80 21.78
N LYS A 197 4.46 12.67 22.38
CA LYS A 197 3.62 12.66 23.59
C LYS A 197 4.43 12.58 24.88
N CYS A 198 5.38 11.66 24.99
CA CYS A 198 6.11 11.39 26.24
C CYS A 198 7.61 11.71 26.21
N GLY A 199 8.16 12.09 25.06
CA GLY A 199 9.59 12.41 24.90
C GLY A 199 10.53 11.20 24.89
N ALA A 200 10.03 9.97 25.05
CA ALA A 200 10.83 8.76 24.96
C ALA A 200 11.53 8.64 23.60
N ILE A 201 12.77 8.14 23.61
CA ILE A 201 13.59 8.00 22.40
C ILE A 201 13.25 6.68 21.73
N HIS A 202 12.77 6.75 20.49
CA HIS A 202 12.72 5.63 19.56
C HIS A 202 14.12 5.34 19.05
N ARG A 203 14.48 4.06 18.97
CA ARG A 203 15.73 3.62 18.36
C ARG A 203 15.40 2.71 17.19
N ALA A 204 16.22 2.77 16.15
CA ALA A 204 16.18 1.75 15.12
C ALA A 204 16.43 0.39 15.79
N SER A 205 15.48 -0.53 15.66
CA SER A 205 15.62 -1.93 16.02
C SER A 205 15.76 -2.76 14.75
N TYR A 206 16.45 -3.89 14.87
CA TYR A 206 16.70 -4.80 13.76
C TYR A 206 16.10 -6.15 14.12
N VAL A 207 15.31 -6.70 13.21
CA VAL A 207 14.71 -8.02 13.38
C VAL A 207 15.25 -8.92 12.28
N ASP A 208 15.69 -10.10 12.69
CA ASP A 208 16.05 -11.15 11.74
C ASP A 208 14.78 -11.73 11.14
N LEU A 209 14.64 -11.56 9.82
CA LEU A 209 13.47 -12.03 9.08
C LEU A 209 13.79 -13.35 8.41
N ASN A 210 12.92 -14.33 8.62
CA ASN A 210 13.04 -15.58 7.88
C ASN A 210 12.88 -15.34 6.37
N GLY A 211 13.42 -16.26 5.56
CA GLY A 211 13.45 -16.13 4.11
C GLY A 211 12.06 -16.00 3.45
N HIS A 212 10.98 -16.46 4.09
CA HIS A 212 9.62 -16.33 3.55
C HIS A 212 9.07 -14.92 3.74
N ILE A 213 9.27 -14.31 4.91
CA ILE A 213 8.86 -12.92 5.14
C ILE A 213 9.70 -11.97 4.29
N THR A 214 11.02 -12.20 4.20
CA THR A 214 11.91 -11.43 3.31
C THR A 214 11.44 -11.51 1.86
N TRP A 215 11.06 -12.70 1.38
CA TRP A 215 10.50 -12.87 0.04
C TRP A 215 9.19 -12.09 -0.15
N VAL A 216 8.27 -12.11 0.82
CA VAL A 216 6.99 -11.40 0.73
C VAL A 216 7.20 -9.87 0.69
N GLN A 217 8.13 -9.35 1.47
CA GLN A 217 8.52 -7.94 1.41
C GLN A 217 9.10 -7.58 0.05
N GLN A 218 10.03 -8.38 -0.47
CA GLN A 218 10.63 -8.15 -1.79
C GLN A 218 9.59 -8.20 -2.91
N ALA A 219 8.73 -9.22 -2.93
CA ALA A 219 7.64 -9.33 -3.91
C ALA A 219 6.67 -8.13 -3.83
N SER A 220 6.41 -7.61 -2.63
CA SER A 220 5.60 -6.40 -2.45
C SER A 220 6.29 -5.15 -3.01
N MET A 221 7.61 -5.05 -2.84
CA MET A 221 8.41 -3.99 -3.43
C MET A 221 8.46 -4.11 -4.95
N ASP A 222 8.52 -5.31 -5.51
CA ASP A 222 8.47 -5.53 -6.96
C ASP A 222 7.13 -5.06 -7.53
N LEU A 223 6.01 -5.40 -6.87
CA LEU A 223 4.68 -4.91 -7.25
C LEU A 223 4.62 -3.37 -7.21
N LEU A 224 5.15 -2.76 -6.14
CA LEU A 224 5.16 -1.30 -5.99
C LEU A 224 6.04 -0.60 -7.04
N ASN A 225 7.26 -1.09 -7.23
CA ASN A 225 8.30 -0.39 -7.98
C ASN A 225 8.45 -0.81 -9.43
N SER A 226 7.77 -1.89 -9.88
CA SER A 226 7.98 -2.40 -11.24
C SER A 226 7.79 -1.30 -12.30
N PRO A 227 8.71 -1.23 -13.28
CA PRO A 227 8.71 -0.20 -14.30
C PRO A 227 7.56 -0.35 -15.29
N GLY A 228 7.40 0.65 -16.16
CA GLY A 228 6.43 0.62 -17.25
C GLY A 228 5.04 1.17 -16.91
N MET A 229 4.03 0.54 -17.50
CA MET A 229 2.62 0.97 -17.45
C MET A 229 1.98 0.72 -16.08
N LEU A 230 0.92 1.47 -15.78
CA LEU A 230 0.08 1.25 -14.59
C LEU A 230 -0.58 -0.14 -14.58
N SER A 231 -0.99 -0.64 -15.74
CA SER A 231 -1.38 -2.04 -15.92
C SER A 231 -0.14 -2.90 -16.01
N LYS A 232 -0.06 -3.96 -15.20
CA LYS A 232 1.10 -4.86 -15.13
C LYS A 232 0.67 -6.29 -15.46
N PRO A 233 0.50 -6.65 -16.75
CA PRO A 233 -0.14 -7.90 -17.15
C PRO A 233 0.54 -9.16 -16.59
N TYR A 234 1.87 -9.14 -16.44
CA TYR A 234 2.61 -10.30 -15.95
C TYR A 234 2.42 -10.51 -14.44
N PHE A 235 2.56 -9.46 -13.62
CA PHE A 235 2.19 -9.53 -12.21
C PHE A 235 0.70 -9.83 -12.03
N GLU A 236 -0.17 -9.24 -12.84
CA GLU A 236 -1.60 -9.52 -12.82
C GLU A 236 -1.88 -11.00 -13.11
N HIS A 237 -1.22 -11.58 -14.09
CA HIS A 237 -1.34 -13.00 -14.41
C HIS A 237 -0.94 -13.87 -13.22
N VAL A 238 0.26 -13.65 -12.65
CA VAL A 238 0.76 -14.44 -11.52
C VAL A 238 -0.13 -14.26 -10.28
N MET A 239 -0.53 -13.03 -9.96
CA MET A 239 -1.40 -12.76 -8.81
C MET A 239 -2.81 -13.34 -8.99
N LYS A 240 -3.33 -13.39 -10.23
CA LYS A 240 -4.69 -13.90 -10.50
C LYS A 240 -4.77 -15.40 -10.72
N ARG A 241 -3.69 -16.03 -11.21
CA ARG A 241 -3.68 -17.43 -11.66
C ARG A 241 -2.66 -18.31 -10.94
N GLY A 242 -1.63 -17.74 -10.32
CA GLY A 242 -0.52 -18.48 -9.73
C GLY A 242 -0.97 -19.52 -8.70
N ILE A 243 -1.94 -19.20 -7.84
CA ILE A 243 -2.48 -20.16 -6.85
C ILE A 243 -3.18 -21.34 -7.54
N GLN A 244 -4.01 -21.06 -8.57
CA GLN A 244 -4.71 -22.11 -9.34
C GLN A 244 -3.71 -23.01 -10.07
N SER A 245 -2.69 -22.42 -10.68
CA SER A 245 -1.62 -23.16 -11.39
C SER A 245 -0.78 -23.99 -10.43
N GLY A 246 -0.32 -23.41 -9.31
CA GLY A 246 0.45 -24.11 -8.27
C GLY A 246 -0.32 -25.29 -7.68
N PHE A 247 -1.61 -25.11 -7.37
CA PHE A 247 -2.47 -26.20 -6.90
C PHE A 247 -2.63 -27.31 -7.95
N SER A 248 -2.83 -26.94 -9.22
CA SER A 248 -3.00 -27.92 -10.31
C SER A 248 -1.75 -28.78 -10.51
N ASN A 249 -0.56 -28.19 -10.37
CA ASN A 249 0.72 -28.89 -10.45
C ASN A 249 0.89 -29.92 -9.31
N LEU A 250 0.51 -29.56 -8.07
CA LEU A 250 0.57 -30.46 -6.91
C LEU A 250 -0.40 -31.63 -7.02
N ASN A 251 -1.59 -31.40 -7.59
CA ASN A 251 -2.64 -32.41 -7.70
C ASN A 251 -2.47 -33.35 -8.93
N GLY A 252 -1.45 -33.14 -9.77
CA GLY A 252 -1.19 -33.97 -10.95
C GLY A 252 -2.39 -34.12 -11.89
N GLY A 253 -3.29 -33.14 -11.93
CA GLY A 253 -4.51 -33.16 -12.75
C GLY A 253 -5.63 -34.11 -12.30
N ARG A 254 -5.56 -34.77 -11.13
CA ARG A 254 -6.57 -35.75 -10.69
C ARG A 254 -7.82 -35.07 -10.15
N ILE A 255 -8.93 -35.11 -10.90
CA ILE A 255 -10.18 -34.39 -10.57
C ILE A 255 -10.92 -34.99 -9.36
N ARG A 256 -10.90 -36.31 -9.19
CA ARG A 256 -11.74 -37.02 -8.19
C ARG A 256 -11.34 -36.82 -6.73
N GLU A 257 -10.12 -36.35 -6.46
CA GLU A 257 -9.56 -36.21 -5.09
C GLU A 257 -9.36 -34.74 -4.67
N GLN A 258 -9.76 -33.78 -5.51
CA GLN A 258 -9.46 -32.35 -5.32
C GLN A 258 -9.89 -31.81 -3.95
N VAL A 259 -11.03 -32.25 -3.42
CA VAL A 259 -11.54 -31.77 -2.13
C VAL A 259 -10.64 -32.20 -0.98
N PHE A 260 -10.16 -33.45 -0.98
CA PHE A 260 -9.27 -33.96 0.05
C PHE A 260 -7.88 -33.33 -0.02
N VAL A 261 -7.35 -33.16 -1.24
CA VAL A 261 -6.06 -32.50 -1.47
C VAL A 261 -6.11 -31.04 -1.04
N ALA A 262 -7.18 -30.30 -1.38
CA ALA A 262 -7.35 -28.92 -0.96
C ALA A 262 -7.49 -28.77 0.56
N ALA A 263 -8.22 -29.67 1.23
CA ALA A 263 -8.37 -29.65 2.68
C ALA A 263 -7.04 -29.91 3.40
N ARG A 264 -6.26 -30.89 2.94
CA ARG A 264 -4.92 -31.16 3.49
C ARG A 264 -3.97 -29.99 3.26
N LEU A 265 -3.93 -29.46 2.04
CA LEU A 265 -3.06 -28.33 1.70
C LEU A 265 -3.42 -27.06 2.49
N GLN A 266 -4.70 -26.86 2.80
CA GLN A 266 -5.14 -25.80 3.70
C GLN A 266 -4.57 -25.96 5.12
N GLN A 267 -4.55 -27.19 5.65
CA GLN A 267 -3.96 -27.47 6.97
C GLN A 267 -2.45 -27.26 6.96
N ASP A 268 -1.76 -27.74 5.92
CA ASP A 268 -0.33 -27.55 5.74
C ASP A 268 0.02 -26.06 5.64
N PHE A 269 -0.79 -25.26 4.92
CA PHE A 269 -0.63 -23.81 4.87
C PHE A 269 -0.79 -23.15 6.24
N VAL A 270 -1.79 -23.57 7.04
CA VAL A 270 -2.02 -23.02 8.38
C VAL A 270 -0.85 -23.32 9.31
N ALA A 271 -0.33 -24.56 9.28
CA ALA A 271 0.85 -24.93 10.06
C ALA A 271 2.07 -24.08 9.62
N TRP A 272 2.33 -24.01 8.32
CA TRP A 272 3.42 -23.21 7.75
C TRP A 272 3.30 -21.72 8.09
N PHE A 273 2.08 -21.17 8.10
CA PHE A 273 1.80 -19.78 8.42
C PHE A 273 2.28 -19.40 9.83
N PHE A 274 1.91 -20.19 10.84
CA PHE A 274 2.31 -19.95 12.23
C PHE A 274 3.78 -20.32 12.48
N GLU A 275 4.26 -21.42 11.88
CA GLU A 275 5.66 -21.82 11.98
C GLU A 275 6.63 -20.71 11.51
N HIS A 276 6.25 -20.00 10.46
CA HIS A 276 7.08 -18.95 9.86
C HIS A 276 6.68 -17.53 10.30
N GLY A 277 5.86 -17.41 11.34
CA GLY A 277 5.60 -16.14 11.99
C GLY A 277 4.71 -15.16 11.23
N PHE A 278 3.91 -15.61 10.27
CA PHE A 278 3.05 -14.72 9.47
C PHE A 278 1.88 -14.13 10.27
N GLU A 279 1.57 -14.66 11.44
CA GLU A 279 0.55 -14.14 12.35
C GLU A 279 0.82 -12.69 12.76
N ARG A 280 2.08 -12.24 12.75
CA ARG A 280 2.46 -10.85 13.06
C ARG A 280 1.81 -9.80 12.16
N PHE A 281 1.41 -10.18 10.94
CA PHE A 281 0.73 -9.27 10.01
C PHE A 281 -0.73 -9.01 10.35
N PHE A 282 -1.28 -9.68 11.37
CA PHE A 282 -2.70 -9.66 11.71
C PHE A 282 -2.95 -9.38 13.19
N HIS A 283 -3.99 -8.60 13.49
CA HIS A 283 -4.41 -8.35 14.87
C HIS A 283 -5.03 -9.59 15.53
N GLU A 284 -5.80 -10.36 14.75
CA GLU A 284 -6.50 -11.58 15.18
C GLU A 284 -6.23 -12.70 14.18
N PRO A 285 -5.02 -13.31 14.21
CA PRO A 285 -4.60 -14.27 13.19
C PRO A 285 -5.51 -15.50 13.14
N GLU A 286 -6.02 -15.97 14.27
CA GLU A 286 -6.94 -17.11 14.34
C GLU A 286 -8.27 -16.79 13.64
N VAL A 287 -8.76 -15.54 13.73
CA VAL A 287 -9.99 -15.09 13.03
C VAL A 287 -9.77 -15.15 11.52
N VAL A 288 -8.61 -14.70 11.03
CA VAL A 288 -8.27 -14.74 9.59
C VAL A 288 -8.30 -16.17 9.04
N ILE A 289 -7.77 -17.12 9.82
CA ILE A 289 -7.76 -18.54 9.48
C ILE A 289 -9.18 -19.14 9.59
N ASN A 290 -9.85 -18.95 10.73
CA ASN A 290 -11.14 -19.58 11.04
C ASN A 290 -12.29 -19.07 10.17
N TYR A 291 -12.32 -17.77 9.86
CA TYR A 291 -13.32 -17.18 8.97
C TYR A 291 -12.96 -17.34 7.48
N LYS A 292 -12.01 -18.23 7.16
CA LYS A 292 -11.66 -18.59 5.78
C LYS A 292 -11.22 -17.37 4.94
N THR A 293 -10.63 -16.35 5.58
CA THR A 293 -10.11 -15.18 4.86
C THR A 293 -8.93 -15.57 3.97
N LEU A 294 -8.03 -16.41 4.50
CA LEU A 294 -6.91 -17.03 3.78
C LEU A 294 -7.26 -18.41 3.21
N SER A 295 -8.52 -18.64 2.83
CA SER A 295 -8.96 -19.96 2.37
C SER A 295 -8.52 -20.28 0.94
N LEU A 296 -7.90 -21.46 0.78
CA LEU A 296 -7.55 -22.03 -0.53
C LEU A 296 -8.79 -22.18 -1.42
N GLU A 297 -9.92 -22.65 -0.89
CA GLU A 297 -11.17 -22.80 -1.66
C GLU A 297 -11.59 -21.48 -2.30
N LYS A 298 -11.53 -20.39 -1.53
CA LYS A 298 -11.86 -19.05 -2.01
C LYS A 298 -10.82 -18.55 -3.01
N ALA A 299 -9.53 -18.82 -2.79
CA ALA A 299 -8.46 -18.48 -3.73
C ALA A 299 -8.59 -19.23 -5.06
N LEU A 300 -8.93 -20.52 -5.04
CA LEU A 300 -9.15 -21.33 -6.24
C LEU A 300 -10.37 -20.89 -7.03
N ARG A 301 -11.40 -20.34 -6.37
CA ARG A 301 -12.58 -19.79 -7.06
C ARG A 301 -12.30 -18.43 -7.69
N ASN A 302 -11.84 -17.47 -6.89
CA ASN A 302 -11.64 -16.10 -7.33
C ASN A 302 -10.74 -15.30 -6.37
N VAL A 303 -9.57 -14.92 -6.84
CA VAL A 303 -8.64 -14.02 -6.15
C VAL A 303 -8.84 -12.54 -6.50
N ASN A 304 -9.73 -12.20 -7.44
CA ASN A 304 -9.99 -10.79 -7.74
C ASN A 304 -10.59 -10.10 -6.50
N GLY A 305 -10.04 -8.93 -6.15
CA GLY A 305 -10.38 -8.18 -4.95
C GLY A 305 -9.70 -8.69 -3.67
N TRP A 306 -8.88 -9.75 -3.74
CA TRP A 306 -8.09 -10.17 -2.59
C TRP A 306 -6.97 -9.17 -2.28
N HIS A 307 -6.65 -9.09 -1.00
CA HIS A 307 -5.51 -8.32 -0.54
C HIS A 307 -4.20 -8.95 -1.08
N PRO A 308 -3.27 -8.17 -1.70
CA PRO A 308 -2.07 -8.72 -2.31
C PRO A 308 -1.21 -9.56 -1.34
N LEU A 309 -1.04 -9.12 -0.09
CA LEU A 309 -0.36 -9.89 0.96
C LEU A 309 -0.86 -11.34 1.06
N PHE A 310 -2.16 -11.57 0.96
CA PHE A 310 -2.76 -12.90 1.09
C PHE A 310 -2.41 -13.78 -0.10
N VAL A 311 -2.43 -13.19 -1.29
CA VAL A 311 -2.03 -13.86 -2.52
C VAL A 311 -0.54 -14.20 -2.45
N LEU A 312 0.31 -13.25 -2.05
CA LEU A 312 1.76 -13.46 -1.92
C LEU A 312 2.11 -14.59 -0.93
N MET A 313 1.43 -14.67 0.22
CA MET A 313 1.60 -15.78 1.17
C MET A 313 1.32 -17.13 0.52
N TRP A 314 0.22 -17.25 -0.22
CA TRP A 314 -0.12 -18.49 -0.95
C TRP A 314 0.85 -18.81 -2.08
N LEU A 315 1.25 -17.81 -2.87
CA LEU A 315 2.24 -18.00 -3.94
C LEU A 315 3.58 -18.49 -3.38
N ARG A 316 4.03 -17.92 -2.26
CA ARG A 316 5.24 -18.36 -1.56
C ARG A 316 5.13 -19.79 -1.06
N PHE A 317 4.01 -20.12 -0.41
CA PHE A 317 3.78 -21.47 0.12
C PHE A 317 3.74 -22.53 -0.98
N LEU A 318 3.10 -22.22 -2.12
CA LEU A 318 3.01 -23.11 -3.28
C LEU A 318 4.26 -23.11 -4.17
N ALA A 319 5.31 -22.36 -3.78
CA ALA A 319 6.54 -22.18 -4.55
C ALA A 319 6.29 -21.77 -6.02
N VAL A 320 5.31 -20.89 -6.24
CA VAL A 320 5.02 -20.36 -7.58
C VAL A 320 6.15 -19.42 -8.00
N GLU A 321 6.62 -19.57 -9.24
CA GLU A 321 7.65 -18.73 -9.81
C GLU A 321 7.22 -17.25 -9.80
N TRP A 322 8.11 -16.40 -9.26
CA TRP A 322 7.86 -14.97 -9.17
C TRP A 322 8.56 -14.22 -10.31
N PRO A 323 7.87 -13.26 -10.96
CA PRO A 323 8.48 -12.43 -11.98
C PRO A 323 9.78 -11.76 -11.55
N SER A 324 10.82 -11.83 -12.37
CA SER A 324 11.98 -10.95 -12.22
C SER A 324 11.68 -9.57 -12.82
N LEU A 325 12.20 -8.51 -12.18
CA LEU A 325 12.01 -7.14 -12.66
C LEU A 325 12.66 -6.88 -14.04
N GLU A 326 13.64 -7.70 -14.43
CA GLU A 326 14.33 -7.63 -15.73
C GLU A 326 13.45 -8.06 -16.90
N ILE A 327 12.45 -8.92 -16.67
CA ILE A 327 11.52 -9.40 -17.72
C ILE A 327 10.43 -8.35 -18.03
N ALA A 328 10.28 -7.31 -17.20
CA ALA A 328 9.19 -6.33 -17.27
C ALA A 328 9.57 -4.95 -17.84
N ALA A 329 10.79 -4.80 -18.38
CA ALA A 329 11.27 -3.58 -19.04
C ALA A 329 11.10 -3.64 -20.57
#